data_AF-A0A442IF83-F1
#
_entry.id   AF-A0A442IF83-F1
#
_cell.length_a   1.000
_cell.length_b   1.000
_cell.length_c   1.000
_cell.angle_alpha   90.00
_cell.angle_beta   90.00
_cell.angle_gamma   90.00
#
_symmetry.space_group_name_H-M   'P 1'
#
loop_
_entity.id
_entity.type
_entity.pdbx_description
1 polymer ?
#
loop_
_entity_poly.entity_id
_entity_poly.type
_entity_poly.pdbx_seq_one_letter_code
_entity_poly.pdbx_strand_id
1 'polypeptide(L)'
;MRAPIGNPARVLLKVEDERIQVRPCCPFENERCIEPGHYKVIIETPFKYDDAPRPIWSDPRNASPFSDRELEEIAENVELLIANEITEEDLGIFPEHIRDEILKRARATAQP
;
A
#
# COMPACT_ATOMS: atom_id res chain seq x y z
N MET A 1 26.84 -1.47 16.99
CA MET A 1 25.78 -1.57 15.95
C MET A 1 24.98 -2.83 16.27
N ARG A 2 23.75 -2.69 16.79
CA ARG A 2 22.87 -3.84 17.10
C ARG A 2 22.37 -4.39 15.77
N ALA A 3 22.57 -5.68 15.52
CA ALA A 3 21.93 -6.37 14.40
C ALA A 3 20.40 -6.20 14.51
N PRO A 4 19.68 -5.98 13.41
CA PRO A 4 18.22 -6.00 13.46
C PRO A 4 17.79 -7.41 13.88
N ILE A 5 17.22 -7.53 15.08
CA ILE A 5 16.54 -8.75 15.51
C ILE A 5 15.27 -8.84 14.66
N GLY A 6 15.30 -9.65 13.61
CA GLY A 6 14.17 -9.80 12.71
C GLY A 6 14.61 -10.25 11.32
N ASN A 7 13.68 -10.89 10.62
CA ASN A 7 13.79 -11.35 9.25
C ASN A 7 14.59 -10.37 8.35
N PRO A 8 15.64 -10.83 7.62
CA PRO A 8 16.47 -9.95 6.79
C PRO A 8 15.69 -9.19 5.71
N ALA A 9 14.52 -9.70 5.30
CA ALA A 9 13.62 -9.01 4.38
C ALA A 9 13.10 -7.66 4.91
N ARG A 10 13.17 -7.38 6.23
CA ARG A 10 12.82 -6.06 6.79
C ARG A 10 13.60 -4.92 6.15
N VAL A 11 14.89 -5.14 5.85
CA VAL A 11 15.75 -4.13 5.22
C VAL A 11 15.28 -3.84 3.79
N LEU A 12 14.96 -4.88 3.03
CA LEU A 12 14.45 -4.74 1.67
C LEU A 12 13.07 -4.08 1.62
N LEU A 13 12.22 -4.40 2.61
CA LEU A 13 10.87 -3.87 2.73
C LEU A 13 10.82 -2.50 3.41
N LYS A 14 11.97 -1.91 3.78
CA LYS A 14 12.07 -0.62 4.49
C LYS A 14 11.17 -0.56 5.74
N VAL A 15 11.08 -1.67 6.47
CA VAL A 15 10.25 -1.78 7.68
C VAL A 15 11.04 -1.31 8.90
N GLU A 16 10.78 -0.08 9.33
CA GLU A 16 11.45 0.53 10.49
C GLU A 16 10.68 0.31 11.80
N ASP A 17 9.34 0.33 11.75
CA ASP A 17 8.49 0.14 12.93
C ASP A 17 8.57 -1.30 13.45
N GLU A 18 8.85 -1.46 14.74
CA GLU A 18 8.99 -2.74 15.43
C GLU A 18 7.66 -3.49 15.59
N ARG A 19 6.53 -2.77 15.55
CA ARG A 19 5.16 -3.33 15.62
C ARG A 19 4.72 -3.97 14.31
N ILE A 20 5.46 -3.75 13.22
CA ILE A 20 5.24 -4.40 11.93
C ILE A 20 6.05 -5.69 11.91
N GLN A 21 5.38 -6.83 11.75
CA GLN A 21 6.03 -8.14 11.68
C GLN A 21 6.26 -8.57 10.22
N VAL A 22 7.43 -9.14 9.94
CA VAL A 22 7.74 -9.75 8.63
C VAL A 22 7.92 -11.25 8.82
N ARG A 23 6.94 -12.02 8.36
CA ARG A 23 6.90 -13.48 8.52
C ARG A 23 7.35 -14.17 7.23
N PRO A 24 8.26 -15.16 7.31
CA PRO A 24 8.57 -16.00 6.16
C PRO A 24 7.34 -16.85 5.81
N CYS A 25 7.04 -16.95 4.52
CA CYS A 25 6.10 -17.92 3.95
C CYS A 25 6.78 -18.82 2.91
N CYS A 26 8.11 -18.90 2.99
CA CYS A 26 8.93 -19.73 2.12
C CYS A 26 8.58 -21.22 2.28
N PRO A 27 8.41 -21.97 1.18
CA PRO A 27 8.18 -23.42 1.26
C PRO A 27 9.40 -24.22 1.74
N PHE A 28 10.58 -23.60 1.79
CA PHE A 28 11.84 -24.25 2.16
C PHE A 28 12.32 -23.92 3.58
N GLU A 29 11.48 -23.27 4.42
CA GLU A 29 11.79 -22.91 5.81
C GLU A 29 13.17 -22.25 6.04
N ASN A 30 13.66 -21.50 5.05
CA ASN A 30 14.95 -20.84 5.14
C ASN A 30 14.80 -19.46 5.81
N GLU A 31 15.27 -19.35 7.05
CA GLU A 31 15.24 -18.13 7.88
C GLU A 31 16.02 -16.94 7.29
N ARG A 32 16.91 -17.19 6.33
CA ARG A 32 17.73 -16.17 5.65
C ARG A 32 17.29 -15.86 4.23
N CYS A 33 16.22 -16.48 3.75
CA CYS A 33 15.73 -16.18 2.43
C CYS A 33 15.32 -14.68 2.37
N ILE A 34 15.40 -14.08 1.19
CA ILE A 34 15.08 -12.66 0.96
C ILE A 34 14.29 -12.45 -0.34
N GLU A 35 13.85 -13.56 -0.96
CA GLU A 35 13.06 -13.54 -2.18
C GLU A 35 11.76 -12.72 -2.00
N PRO A 36 11.47 -11.71 -2.84
CA PRO A 36 10.36 -10.77 -2.64
C PRO A 36 8.97 -11.40 -2.47
N GLY A 37 8.75 -12.65 -2.90
CA GLY A 37 7.49 -13.38 -2.74
C GLY A 37 7.41 -14.32 -1.52
N HIS A 38 8.51 -14.52 -0.78
CA HIS A 38 8.58 -15.49 0.33
C HIS A 38 8.37 -14.86 1.71
N TYR A 39 7.85 -13.63 1.74
CA TYR A 39 7.56 -12.90 2.97
C TYR A 39 6.18 -12.26 2.94
N LYS A 40 5.51 -12.35 4.08
CA LYS A 40 4.28 -11.62 4.37
C LYS A 40 4.52 -10.60 5.46
N VAL A 41 4.05 -9.38 5.23
CA VAL A 41 4.07 -8.31 6.23
C VAL A 41 2.74 -8.29 6.96
N ILE A 42 2.79 -8.19 8.27
CA ILE A 42 1.64 -8.17 9.17
C ILE A 42 1.76 -6.93 10.03
N ILE A 43 0.78 -6.03 9.93
CA ILE A 43 0.66 -4.85 10.79
C ILE A 43 -0.35 -5.20 11.86
N GLU A 44 0.10 -5.42 13.09
CA GLU A 44 -0.80 -5.70 14.21
C GLU A 44 -1.57 -4.43 14.58
N THR A 45 -2.87 -4.59 14.85
CA THR A 45 -3.67 -3.49 15.38
C THR A 45 -3.32 -3.30 16.85
N PRO A 46 -2.98 -2.08 17.30
CA PRO A 46 -2.74 -1.83 18.72
C PRO A 46 -3.96 -2.24 19.55
N PHE A 47 -3.72 -2.75 20.75
CA PHE A 47 -4.80 -3.12 21.66
C PHE A 47 -5.70 -1.91 21.94
N LYS A 48 -6.99 -2.15 22.26
CA LYS A 48 -7.99 -1.10 22.54
C LYS A 48 -7.64 -0.07 23.64
N TYR A 49 -6.53 -0.24 24.34
CA TYR A 49 -6.03 0.64 25.40
C TYR A 49 -4.67 1.26 25.07
N ASP A 50 -4.14 0.98 23.88
CA ASP A 50 -2.90 1.53 23.37
C ASP A 50 -3.27 2.69 22.43
N ASP A 51 -3.16 3.92 22.95
CA ASP A 51 -3.48 5.15 22.22
C ASP A 51 -2.43 5.49 21.14
N ALA A 52 -1.44 4.61 20.91
CA ALA A 52 -0.43 4.83 19.90
C ALA A 52 -1.02 4.80 18.47
N PRO A 53 -0.61 5.72 17.59
CA PRO A 53 -1.03 5.72 16.20
C PRO A 53 -0.58 4.41 15.51
N ARG A 54 -1.42 3.89 14.61
CA ARG A 54 -1.10 2.68 13.84
C ARG A 54 0.18 2.91 13.02
N PRO A 55 1.05 1.89 12.89
CA PRO A 55 2.19 1.97 11.97
C PRO A 55 1.69 2.22 10.55
N ILE A 56 2.25 3.24 9.89
CA ILE A 56 2.03 3.48 8.47
C ILE A 56 3.20 2.83 7.73
N TRP A 57 2.89 1.90 6.83
CA TRP A 57 3.87 1.27 5.97
C TRP A 57 3.29 0.98 4.59
N SER A 58 4.06 1.35 3.57
CA SER A 58 3.74 1.12 2.17
C SER A 58 4.68 0.06 1.62
N ASP A 59 4.12 -1.00 1.02
CA ASP A 59 4.92 -2.10 0.49
C ASP A 59 5.75 -1.63 -0.70
N PRO A 60 7.10 -1.60 -0.61
CA PRO A 60 7.93 -1.16 -1.73
C PRO A 60 7.88 -2.12 -2.92
N ARG A 61 7.42 -3.36 -2.74
CA ARG A 61 7.18 -4.31 -3.84
C ARG A 61 5.95 -3.92 -4.67
N ASN A 62 5.03 -3.20 -4.05
CA ASN A 62 3.81 -2.69 -4.66
C ASN A 62 3.79 -1.16 -4.52
N ALA A 63 4.96 -0.54 -4.69
CA ALA A 63 5.08 0.91 -4.68
C ALA A 63 4.15 1.43 -5.77
N SER A 64 3.08 2.09 -5.33
CA SER A 64 2.18 2.78 -6.24
C SER A 64 3.03 3.69 -7.13
N PRO A 65 2.81 3.67 -8.46
CA PRO A 65 3.48 4.63 -9.33
C PRO A 65 3.03 6.08 -9.04
N PHE A 66 1.97 6.23 -8.22
CA PHE A 66 1.43 7.51 -7.75
C PHE A 66 1.95 7.85 -6.36
N SER A 67 2.32 9.11 -6.15
CA SER A 67 2.60 9.70 -4.85
C SER A 67 1.37 9.73 -3.94
N ASP A 68 1.57 9.92 -2.64
CA ASP A 68 0.46 9.98 -1.66
C ASP A 68 -0.57 11.06 -2.02
N ARG A 69 -0.11 12.22 -2.52
CA ARG A 69 -0.99 13.29 -3.00
C ARG A 69 -1.79 12.87 -4.24
N GLU A 70 -1.13 12.24 -5.22
CA GLU A 70 -1.82 11.76 -6.40
C GLU A 70 -2.82 10.65 -6.04
N LEU A 71 -2.52 9.81 -5.04
CA LEU A 71 -3.46 8.80 -4.55
C LEU A 71 -4.69 9.40 -3.89
N GLU A 72 -4.54 10.49 -3.13
CA GLU A 72 -5.65 11.25 -2.57
C GLU A 72 -6.50 11.87 -3.68
N GLU A 73 -5.88 12.56 -4.63
CA GLU A 73 -6.55 13.14 -5.80
C GLU A 73 -7.30 12.07 -6.62
N ILE A 74 -6.69 10.89 -6.84
CA ILE A 74 -7.35 9.77 -7.51
C ILE A 74 -8.56 9.28 -6.72
N ALA A 75 -8.44 9.13 -5.39
CA ALA A 75 -9.52 8.61 -4.56
C ALA A 75 -10.74 9.56 -4.57
N GLU A 76 -10.54 10.86 -4.38
CA GLU A 76 -11.61 11.86 -4.40
C GLU A 76 -12.35 11.88 -5.75
N ASN A 77 -11.60 11.90 -6.85
CA ASN A 77 -12.21 11.97 -8.18
C ASN A 77 -12.90 10.67 -8.60
N VAL A 78 -12.44 9.52 -8.11
CA VAL A 78 -13.17 8.25 -8.27
C VAL A 78 -14.54 8.32 -7.61
N GLU A 79 -14.62 8.82 -6.37
CA GLU A 79 -15.90 8.96 -5.66
C GLU A 79 -16.84 9.93 -6.36
N LEU A 80 -16.34 11.11 -6.77
CA LEU A 80 -17.12 12.10 -7.52
C LEU A 80 -17.63 11.55 -8.86
N LEU A 81 -16.82 10.77 -9.58
CA LEU A 81 -17.19 10.17 -10.85
C LEU A 81 -18.26 9.08 -10.66
N ILE A 82 -18.14 8.25 -9.61
CA ILE A 82 -19.16 7.24 -9.25
C ILE A 82 -20.48 7.90 -8.83
N ALA A 83 -20.40 9.03 -8.11
CA ALA A 83 -21.55 9.83 -7.72
C ALA A 83 -22.18 10.60 -8.90
N ASN A 84 -21.57 10.57 -10.09
CA ASN A 84 -21.93 11.38 -11.26
C ASN A 84 -21.91 12.90 -10.99
N GLU A 85 -21.09 13.35 -10.04
CA GLU A 85 -20.87 14.78 -9.75
C GLU A 85 -19.90 15.43 -10.74
N ILE A 86 -19.02 14.62 -11.35
CA ILE A 86 -18.13 15.01 -12.45
C ILE A 86 -18.25 14.01 -13.61
N THR A 87 -17.79 14.42 -14.79
CA THR A 87 -17.75 13.58 -16.00
C THR A 87 -16.33 13.20 -16.39
N GLU A 88 -16.18 12.24 -17.33
CA GLU A 88 -14.85 11.89 -17.87
C GLU A 88 -14.15 13.09 -18.54
N GLU A 89 -14.91 14.07 -19.04
CA GLU A 89 -14.36 15.28 -19.66
C GLU A 89 -13.73 16.22 -18.62
N ASP A 90 -14.31 16.30 -17.42
CA ASP A 90 -13.80 17.12 -16.31
C ASP A 90 -12.43 16.63 -15.81
N LEU A 91 -12.13 15.34 -16.02
CA LEU A 91 -10.82 14.76 -15.70
C LEU A 91 -9.70 15.19 -16.66
N GLY A 92 -10.01 15.95 -17.71
CA GLY A 92 -9.03 16.46 -18.68
C GLY A 92 -7.98 17.39 -18.07
N ILE A 93 -8.20 17.89 -16.85
CA ILE A 93 -7.23 18.68 -16.09
C ILE A 93 -6.07 17.84 -15.53
N PHE A 94 -6.27 16.52 -15.40
CA PHE A 94 -5.29 15.62 -14.82
C PHE A 94 -4.32 15.08 -15.88
N PRO A 95 -3.06 14.81 -15.49
CA PRO A 95 -2.14 13.99 -16.28
C PRO A 95 -2.77 12.64 -16.68
N GLU A 96 -2.35 12.14 -17.85
CA GLU A 96 -2.89 10.90 -18.44
C GLU A 96 -2.82 9.70 -17.48
N HIS A 97 -1.71 9.54 -16.75
CA HIS A 97 -1.54 8.43 -15.80
C HIS A 97 -2.52 8.47 -14.63
N ILE A 98 -2.87 9.67 -14.14
CA ILE A 98 -3.83 9.87 -13.05
C ILE A 98 -5.24 9.64 -13.55
N ARG A 99 -5.59 10.24 -14.70
CA ARG A 99 -6.90 10.07 -15.34
C ARG A 99 -7.21 8.60 -15.60
N ASP A 100 -6.26 7.87 -16.18
CA ASP A 100 -6.46 6.46 -16.53
C ASP A 100 -6.66 5.60 -15.28
N GLU A 101 -5.97 5.89 -14.18
CA GLU A 101 -6.17 5.19 -12.92
C GLU A 101 -7.51 5.52 -12.25
N ILE A 102 -7.97 6.78 -12.32
CA ILE A 102 -9.32 7.17 -11.87
C ILE A 102 -10.38 6.39 -12.64
N LEU A 103 -10.33 6.41 -13.98
CA LEU A 103 -11.29 5.70 -14.82
C LEU A 103 -11.26 4.18 -14.57
N LYS A 104 -10.07 3.61 -14.40
CA LYS A 104 -9.89 2.18 -14.10
C LYS A 104 -10.53 1.81 -12.77
N ARG A 105 -10.31 2.59 -11.70
CA ARG A 105 -10.88 2.34 -10.37
C ARG A 105 -12.39 2.55 -10.36
N ALA A 106 -12.89 3.64 -10.95
CA ALA A 106 -14.31 3.90 -11.05
C ALA A 106 -15.06 2.77 -11.79
N ARG A 107 -14.50 2.26 -12.90
CA ARG A 107 -15.05 1.10 -13.63
C ARG A 107 -15.04 -0.18 -12.81
N ALA A 108 -13.97 -0.45 -12.07
CA ALA A 108 -13.87 -1.62 -11.21
C ALA A 108 -14.88 -1.60 -10.06
N THR A 109 -15.20 -0.41 -9.52
CA THR A 109 -16.20 -0.24 -8.46
C THR A 109 -17.63 -0.22 -8.99
N ALA A 110 -17.85 0.18 -10.24
CA ALA A 110 -19.16 0.19 -10.88
C ALA A 110 -19.61 -1.19 -11.44
N GLN A 111 -18.70 -2.17 -11.54
CA GLN A 111 -19.05 -3.54 -11.90
C GLN A 111 -19.43 -4.35 -10.63
N PRO A 112 -20.65 -4.91 -10.54
CA PRO A 112 -21.08 -5.78 -9.44
C PRO A 112 -20.42 -7.17 -9.46
#